data_AF-A0A836VYU0-F1
#
_entry.id   AF-A0A836VYU0-F1
#
_cell.length_a   1.000
_cell.length_b   1.000
_cell.length_c   1.000
_cell.angle_alpha   90.00
_cell.angle_beta   90.00
_cell.angle_gamma   90.00
#
_symmetry.space_group_name_H-M   'P 1'
#
loop_
_entity.id
_entity.type
_entity.pdbx_description
1 polymer ?
#
loop_
_entity_poly.entity_id
_entity_poly.type
_entity_poly.pdbx_seq_one_letter_code
_entity_poly.pdbx_strand_id
1 'polypeptide(L)'
;MHGKAVLDTTYLLPFFGVRVRGLEADTVLKLRNELGAELLYPELLLPELAARIAKEMSKRKLRRLPQQASEALMALLLEVDVSLVRPRKEHIETAIKLKGTRAP
;
A
#
# COMPACT_ATOMS: atom_id res chain seq x y z
N MET A 1 -1.91 -1.16 -23.11
CA MET A 1 -0.74 -1.87 -22.53
C MET A 1 -1.17 -2.40 -21.18
N HIS A 2 -1.09 -3.70 -20.90
CA HIS A 2 -1.34 -4.22 -19.55
C HIS A 2 -0.02 -4.19 -18.77
N GLY A 3 0.26 -3.07 -18.10
CA GLY A 3 1.45 -2.91 -17.27
C GLY A 3 1.28 -3.54 -15.89
N LYS A 4 2.38 -3.70 -15.14
CA LYS A 4 2.33 -4.01 -13.70
C LYS A 4 2.84 -2.80 -12.92
N ALA A 5 2.19 -2.46 -11.83
CA ALA A 5 2.60 -1.36 -10.95
C ALA A 5 2.73 -1.87 -9.51
N VAL A 6 3.90 -1.67 -8.91
CA VAL A 6 4.13 -1.95 -7.49
C VAL A 6 3.78 -0.71 -6.69
N LEU A 7 2.80 -0.84 -5.79
CA LEU A 7 2.33 0.23 -4.93
C LEU A 7 3.24 0.37 -3.71
N ASP A 8 3.61 1.61 -3.41
CA ASP A 8 4.15 1.98 -2.11
C ASP A 8 3.00 2.14 -1.08
N THR A 9 3.29 1.97 0.21
CA THR A 9 2.31 2.11 1.30
C THR A 9 1.54 3.43 1.20
N THR A 10 2.20 4.52 0.80
CA THR A 10 1.58 5.85 0.65
C THR A 10 0.38 5.89 -0.29
N TYR A 11 0.33 5.03 -1.32
CA TYR A 11 -0.80 4.96 -2.25
C TYR A 11 -2.04 4.31 -1.63
N LEU A 12 -1.87 3.45 -0.61
CA LEU A 12 -3.00 2.79 0.06
C LEU A 12 -3.57 3.63 1.22
N LEU A 13 -2.76 4.54 1.79
CA LEU A 13 -3.13 5.37 2.94
C LEU A 13 -4.46 6.17 2.78
N PRO A 14 -4.80 6.74 1.61
CA PRO A 14 -6.07 7.44 1.42
C PRO A 14 -7.32 6.60 1.71
N PHE A 15 -7.30 5.30 1.42
CA PHE A 15 -8.42 4.39 1.74
C PHE A 15 -8.69 4.25 3.24
N PHE A 16 -7.67 4.54 4.06
CA PHE A 16 -7.75 4.52 5.51
C PHE A 16 -7.96 5.92 6.10
N GLY A 17 -8.34 6.89 5.26
CA GLY A 17 -8.61 8.26 5.62
C GLY A 17 -7.37 9.11 5.87
N VAL A 18 -6.17 8.61 5.60
CA VAL A 18 -4.92 9.37 5.78
C VAL A 18 -4.70 10.25 4.55
N ARG A 19 -4.63 11.57 4.76
CA ARG A 19 -4.32 12.52 3.67
C ARG A 19 -2.84 12.44 3.33
N VAL A 20 -2.53 12.27 2.04
CA VAL A 20 -1.17 12.31 1.51
C VAL A 20 -1.07 13.46 0.51
N ARG A 21 -0.05 14.30 0.64
CA ARG A 21 0.13 15.45 -0.26
C ARG A 21 0.40 14.94 -1.68
N GLY A 22 -0.39 15.40 -2.64
CA GLY A 22 -0.24 15.02 -4.05
C GLY A 22 -0.88 13.69 -4.44
N LEU A 23 -1.66 13.07 -3.55
CA LEU A 23 -2.46 11.89 -3.85
C LEU A 23 -3.92 12.15 -3.49
N GLU A 24 -4.77 12.11 -4.51
CA GLU A 24 -6.23 12.12 -4.35
C GLU A 24 -6.72 10.74 -3.94
N ALA A 25 -7.86 10.68 -3.25
CA ALA A 25 -8.42 9.43 -2.74
C ALA A 25 -8.75 8.42 -3.84
N ASP A 26 -9.00 8.88 -5.06
CA ASP A 26 -9.32 8.04 -6.22
C ASP A 26 -8.10 7.67 -7.08
N THR A 27 -6.89 8.09 -6.70
CA THR A 27 -5.67 7.91 -7.52
C THR A 27 -5.42 6.43 -7.83
N VAL A 28 -5.58 5.53 -6.85
CA VAL A 28 -5.37 4.08 -7.07
C VAL A 28 -6.42 3.49 -8.01
N LEU A 29 -7.67 3.94 -7.92
CA LEU A 29 -8.74 3.52 -8.82
C LEU A 29 -8.50 4.02 -10.25
N LYS A 30 -8.02 5.26 -10.41
CA LYS A 30 -7.60 5.81 -11.71
C LYS A 30 -6.44 5.03 -12.30
N LEU A 31 -5.40 4.72 -11.51
CA LEU A 31 -4.27 3.89 -11.96
C LEU A 31 -4.74 2.53 -12.47
N ARG A 32 -5.68 1.88 -11.78
CA ARG A 32 -6.26 0.61 -12.24
C ARG A 32 -7.06 0.78 -13.54
N ASN A 33 -8.01 1.71 -13.55
CA ASN A 33 -9.00 1.85 -14.62
C ASN A 33 -8.42 2.46 -15.90
N GLU A 34 -7.54 3.46 -15.78
CA GLU A 34 -6.99 4.19 -16.92
C GLU A 34 -5.78 3.48 -17.53
N LEU A 35 -4.92 2.87 -16.70
CA LEU A 35 -3.72 2.18 -17.19
C LEU A 35 -3.97 0.70 -17.51
N GLY A 36 -5.11 0.13 -17.07
CA GLY A 36 -5.35 -1.32 -17.16
C GLY A 36 -4.24 -2.13 -16.49
N ALA A 37 -3.59 -1.56 -15.47
CA ALA A 37 -2.41 -2.12 -14.85
C ALA A 37 -2.78 -3.07 -13.71
N GLU A 38 -2.03 -4.17 -13.61
CA GLU A 38 -2.07 -5.05 -12.45
C GLU A 38 -1.38 -4.34 -11.28
N LEU A 39 -2.13 -4.08 -10.22
CA LEU A 39 -1.62 -3.42 -9.02
C LEU A 39 -1.10 -4.46 -8.03
N LEU A 40 0.15 -4.28 -7.61
CA LEU A 40 0.87 -5.21 -6.74
C LEU A 40 1.24 -4.51 -5.44
N TYR A 41 1.07 -5.16 -4.30
CA TYR A 41 1.54 -4.65 -3.02
C TYR A 41 2.41 -5.68 -2.29
N PRO A 42 3.65 -5.33 -1.87
CA PRO A 42 4.50 -6.28 -1.17
C PRO A 42 3.93 -6.64 0.21
N GLU A 43 3.76 -7.93 0.50
CA GLU A 43 3.26 -8.41 1.80
C GLU A 43 4.11 -7.92 2.98
N LEU A 44 5.42 -7.74 2.77
CA LEU A 44 6.34 -7.23 3.79
C LEU A 44 6.00 -5.82 4.29
N LEU A 45 5.20 -5.06 3.55
CA LEU A 45 4.81 -3.71 3.93
C LEU A 45 3.48 -3.67 4.70
N LEU A 46 2.77 -4.80 4.83
CA LEU A 46 1.54 -4.87 5.64
C LEU A 46 1.74 -4.40 7.10
N PRO A 47 2.84 -4.73 7.80
CA PRO A 47 3.11 -4.18 9.13
C PRO A 47 3.30 -2.67 9.13
N GLU A 48 3.93 -2.09 8.09
CA GLU A 48 4.06 -0.64 7.96
C GLU A 48 2.67 -0.01 7.77
N LEU A 49 1.86 -0.54 6.87
CA LEU A 49 0.50 -0.08 6.63
C LEU A 49 -0.33 -0.10 7.93
N ALA A 50 -0.29 -1.21 8.67
CA ALA A 50 -0.98 -1.34 9.95
C ALA A 50 -0.52 -0.29 10.97
N ALA A 51 0.80 -0.06 11.07
CA ALA A 51 1.35 0.98 11.96
C ALA A 51 0.89 2.40 11.56
N ARG A 52 0.79 2.69 10.26
CA ARG A 52 0.30 3.98 9.75
C ARG A 52 -1.19 4.18 10.05
N ILE A 53 -2.01 3.15 9.85
CA ILE A 53 -3.44 3.16 10.18
C ILE A 53 -3.62 3.39 11.68
N ALA A 54 -2.93 2.63 12.52
CA ALA A 54 -2.99 2.77 13.98
C ALA A 54 -2.57 4.17 14.44
N LYS A 55 -1.50 4.73 13.84
CA LYS A 55 -1.06 6.10 14.11
C LYS A 55 -2.14 7.12 13.77
N GLU A 56 -2.84 6.97 12.65
CA GLU A 56 -3.92 7.89 12.28
C GLU A 56 -5.15 7.75 13.17
N MET A 57 -5.52 6.52 13.54
CA MET A 57 -6.59 6.27 14.52
C MET A 57 -6.29 6.96 15.86
N SER A 58 -5.05 6.82 16.34
CA SER A 58 -4.61 7.44 17.60
C SER A 58 -4.70 8.97 17.54
N LYS A 59 -4.22 9.60 16.46
CA LYS A 59 -4.36 11.06 16.25
C LYS A 59 -5.81 11.53 16.30
N ARG A 60 -6.73 10.71 15.76
CA ARG A 60 -8.17 11.00 15.71
C ARG A 60 -8.94 10.52 16.94
N LYS A 61 -8.25 9.95 17.94
CA LYS A 61 -8.83 9.37 19.16
C LYS A 61 -9.91 8.31 18.86
N LEU A 62 -9.75 7.58 17.75
CA LEU A 62 -10.65 6.50 17.37
C LEU A 62 -10.33 5.24 18.15
N ARG A 63 -11.34 4.66 18.81
CA ARG A 63 -11.22 3.39 19.54
C ARG A 63 -11.34 2.15 18.65
N ARG A 64 -11.88 2.32 17.44
CA ARG A 64 -12.09 1.26 16.46
C ARG A 64 -11.87 1.80 15.06
N LEU A 65 -11.48 0.91 14.15
CA LEU A 65 -11.31 1.26 12.74
C LEU A 65 -12.67 1.67 12.17
N PRO A 66 -12.79 2.80 11.45
CA PRO A 66 -14.02 3.17 10.76
C PRO A 66 -14.42 2.07 9.77
N GLN A 67 -15.72 1.89 9.55
CA GLN A 67 -16.26 0.82 8.70
C GLN A 67 -15.61 0.80 7.31
N GLN A 68 -15.53 1.97 6.65
CA GLN A 68 -14.91 2.13 5.32
C GLN A 68 -13.44 1.69 5.31
N ALA A 69 -12.68 2.05 6.34
CA ALA A 69 -11.27 1.66 6.45
C ALA A 69 -11.12 0.15 6.75
N SER A 70 -12.08 -0.45 7.47
CA SER A 70 -12.12 -1.88 7.71
C SER A 70 -12.45 -2.67 6.44
N GLU A 71 -13.38 -2.17 5.64
CA GLU A 71 -13.74 -2.74 4.33
C GLU A 71 -12.57 -2.65 3.36
N ALA A 72 -11.88 -1.49 3.31
CA ALA A 72 -10.67 -1.34 2.51
C ALA A 72 -9.56 -2.31 2.91
N LEU A 73 -9.36 -2.53 4.23
CA LEU A 73 -8.38 -3.51 4.71
C LEU A 73 -8.77 -4.93 4.27
N MET A 74 -10.04 -5.30 4.42
CA MET A 74 -10.51 -6.61 3.96
C MET A 74 -10.36 -6.78 2.45
N ALA A 75 -10.71 -5.78 1.65
CA ALA A 75 -10.54 -5.82 0.20
C ALA A 75 -9.08 -6.02 -0.22
N LEU A 76 -8.13 -5.39 0.47
CA LEU A 76 -6.69 -5.60 0.27
C LEU A 76 -6.27 -7.03 0.64
N LEU A 77 -6.71 -7.54 1.79
CA LEU A 77 -6.36 -8.89 2.26
C LEU A 77 -7.00 -10.01 1.43
N LEU A 78 -8.13 -9.73 0.78
CA LEU A 78 -8.80 -10.62 -0.15
C LEU A 78 -8.33 -10.43 -1.60
N GLU A 79 -7.36 -9.55 -1.83
CA GLU A 79 -6.74 -9.28 -3.13
C GLU A 79 -7.75 -8.86 -4.23
N VAL A 80 -8.79 -8.10 -3.86
CA VAL A 80 -9.89 -7.72 -4.78
C VAL A 80 -9.39 -6.82 -5.92
N ASP A 81 -8.65 -5.76 -5.58
CA ASP A 81 -8.15 -4.76 -6.53
C ASP A 81 -6.62 -4.73 -6.62
N VAL A 82 -5.94 -5.30 -5.63
CA VAL A 82 -4.49 -5.25 -5.45
C VAL A 82 -4.01 -6.63 -5.06
N SER A 83 -3.12 -7.23 -5.85
CA SER A 83 -2.54 -8.53 -5.53
C SER A 83 -1.40 -8.40 -4.53
N LEU A 84 -1.39 -9.28 -3.53
CA LEU A 84 -0.32 -9.32 -2.54
C LEU A 84 0.84 -10.14 -3.07
N VAL A 85 2.04 -9.55 -3.01
CA VAL A 85 3.26 -10.20 -3.51
C VAL A 85 4.11 -10.63 -2.34
N ARG A 86 4.17 -11.94 -2.11
CA ARG A 86 5.09 -12.55 -1.15
C ARG A 86 6.55 -12.30 -1.56
N PRO A 87 7.41 -11.83 -0.65
CA PRO A 87 8.83 -11.68 -0.96
C PRO A 87 9.49 -13.04 -1.24
N ARG A 88 10.41 -13.04 -2.20
CA ARG A 88 11.35 -14.15 -2.42
C ARG A 88 12.73 -13.75 -1.94
N LYS A 89 13.61 -14.74 -1.73
CA LYS A 89 15.00 -14.52 -1.32
C LYS A 89 15.70 -13.49 -2.21
N GLU A 90 15.50 -13.57 -3.53
CA GLU A 90 16.14 -12.70 -4.50
C GLU A 90 15.69 -11.24 -4.36
N HIS A 91 14.43 -11.01 -3.94
CA HIS A 91 13.91 -9.67 -3.69
C HIS A 91 14.63 -9.02 -2.50
N ILE A 92 14.85 -9.79 -1.43
CA ILE A 92 15.57 -9.33 -0.23
C ILE A 92 17.04 -9.06 -0.53
N GLU A 93 17.70 -9.99 -1.21
CA GLU A 93 19.11 -9.81 -1.60
C GLU A 93 19.29 -8.59 -2.50
N THR A 94 18.38 -8.38 -3.45
CA THR A 94 18.36 -7.19 -4.31
C THR A 94 18.19 -5.91 -3.48
N ALA A 95 17.26 -5.90 -2.52
CA ALA A 95 17.05 -4.75 -1.65
C ALA A 95 18.30 -4.40 -0.82
N ILE A 96 19.00 -5.41 -0.27
CA ILE A 96 20.26 -5.24 0.45
C ILE A 96 21.33 -4.64 -0.45
N LYS A 97 21.50 -5.19 -1.67
CA LYS A 97 22.47 -4.67 -2.66
C LYS A 97 22.21 -3.20 -2.98
N LEU A 98 20.96 -2.85 -3.31
CA LEU A 98 20.56 -1.47 -3.63
C LEU A 98 20.81 -0.49 -2.48
N LYS A 99 20.74 -0.95 -1.23
CA LYS A 99 21.05 -0.15 -0.05
C LYS A 99 22.55 -0.05 0.21
N GLY A 100 23.30 -1.13 0.02
CA GLY A 100 24.75 -1.19 0.22
C GLY A 100 25.58 -0.48 -0.85
N THR A 101 25.01 -0.24 -2.04
CA THR A 101 25.69 0.50 -3.14
C THR A 101 25.51 2.02 -3.05
N ARG A 102 24.76 2.55 -2.08
CA ARG A 102 24.75 3.99 -1.81
C ARG A 102 26.04 4.32 -1.07
N ALA A 103 27.01 4.91 -1.78
CA ALA A 103 28.18 5.52 -1.15
C ALA A 103 27.71 6.55 -0.10
N PRO A 104 28.45 6.70 1.03
CA PRO A 104 28.11 7.67 2.08
C PRO A 104 28.01 9.10 1.55
#